data_AF-A0A1H4IY97-F1
#
_entry.id   AF-A0A1H4IY97-F1
#
_cell.length_a   1.000
_cell.length_b   1.000
_cell.length_c   1.000
_cell.angle_alpha   90.00
_cell.angle_beta   90.00
_cell.angle_gamma   90.00
#
_symmetry.space_group_name_H-M   'P 1'
#
loop_
_entity.id
_entity.type
_entity.pdbx_description
1 polymer ?
#
loop_
_entity_poly.entity_id
_entity_poly.type
_entity_poly.pdbx_seq_one_letter_code
_entity_poly.pdbx_strand_id
1 'polypeptide(L)'
;MLKQINALTVELAKIQNEANALSRITPPARDQVTSGYHGNLTRRQDGQPAAFAYGAGHVQVELDYLDELAKRLEDALGIVRSNEANAQETVQGAGQSSGGYA
;
A
#
# COMPACT_ATOMS: atom_id res chain seq x y z
N MET A 1 -5.01 -10.60 -8.69
CA MET A 1 -4.47 -10.22 -7.37
C MET A 1 -3.60 -8.97 -7.44
N LEU A 2 -2.40 -8.98 -8.05
CA LEU A 2 -1.54 -7.77 -8.11
C LEU A 2 -2.24 -6.53 -8.71
N LYS A 3 -2.99 -6.72 -9.82
CA LYS A 3 -3.82 -5.65 -10.41
C LYS A 3 -4.87 -5.08 -9.45
N GLN A 4 -5.46 -5.92 -8.58
CA GLN A 4 -6.45 -5.49 -7.59
C GLN A 4 -5.78 -4.72 -6.45
N ILE A 5 -4.62 -5.18 -5.98
CA ILE A 5 -3.82 -4.48 -4.97
C ILE A 5 -3.43 -3.10 -5.49
N ASN A 6 -2.91 -3.00 -6.72
CA ASN A 6 -2.54 -1.70 -7.30
C ASN A 6 -3.75 -0.75 -7.43
N ALA A 7 -4.92 -1.27 -7.81
CA ALA A 7 -6.14 -0.46 -7.86
C ALA A 7 -6.54 0.05 -6.47
N LEU A 8 -6.50 -0.82 -5.46
CA LEU A 8 -6.82 -0.47 -4.08
C LEU A 8 -5.84 0.56 -3.50
N THR A 9 -4.54 0.42 -3.79
CA THR A 9 -3.51 1.40 -3.39
C THR A 9 -3.79 2.77 -3.98
N VAL A 10 -4.22 2.86 -5.24
CA VAL A 10 -4.58 4.15 -5.87
C VAL A 10 -5.81 4.77 -5.19
N GLU A 11 -6.81 3.97 -4.84
CA GLU A 11 -8.00 4.47 -4.14
C GLU A 11 -7.68 4.93 -2.71
N LEU A 12 -6.93 4.13 -1.94
CA LEU A 12 -6.49 4.51 -0.60
C LEU A 12 -5.58 5.74 -0.61
N ALA A 13 -4.74 5.92 -1.64
CA ALA A 13 -3.93 7.13 -1.78
C ALA A 13 -4.78 8.39 -1.97
N LYS A 14 -5.93 8.29 -2.66
CA LYS A 14 -6.89 9.41 -2.75
C LYS A 14 -7.51 9.70 -1.39
N ILE A 15 -7.95 8.66 -0.68
CA ILE A 15 -8.53 8.79 0.67
C ILE A 15 -7.49 9.39 1.64
N GLN A 16 -6.23 8.98 1.56
CA GLN A 16 -5.13 9.54 2.37
C GLN A 16 -4.98 11.05 2.14
N ASN A 17 -5.05 11.50 0.89
CA ASN A 17 -4.96 12.92 0.56
C ASN A 17 -6.13 13.71 1.14
N GLU A 18 -7.35 13.18 1.07
CA GLU A 18 -8.55 13.79 1.66
C GLU A 18 -8.47 13.82 3.19
N ALA A 19 -8.05 12.72 3.83
CA ALA A 19 -7.88 12.63 5.28
C ALA A 19 -6.80 13.61 5.77
N ASN A 20 -5.69 13.76 5.02
CA ASN A 20 -4.66 14.74 5.29
C ASN A 20 -5.21 16.17 5.18
N ALA A 21 -6.05 16.46 4.18
CA ALA A 21 -6.69 17.77 4.05
C ALA A 21 -7.65 18.04 5.23
N LEU A 22 -8.44 17.06 5.63
CA LEU A 22 -9.32 17.13 6.81
C LEU A 22 -8.53 17.36 8.10
N SER A 23 -7.33 16.82 8.24
CA SER A 23 -6.50 17.10 9.44
C SER A 23 -6.04 18.57 9.54
N ARG A 24 -6.19 19.36 8.47
CA ARG A 24 -5.67 20.75 8.35
C ARG A 24 -6.76 21.81 8.20
N ILE A 25 -8.04 21.45 8.24
CA ILE A 25 -9.13 22.43 8.15
C ILE A 25 -9.07 23.42 9.33
N THR A 26 -9.59 24.62 9.13
CA THR A 26 -9.70 25.66 10.17
C THR A 26 -11.12 25.73 10.71
N PRO A 27 -11.31 26.12 11.99
CA PRO A 27 -12.64 26.22 12.56
C PRO A 27 -13.48 27.28 11.84
N PRO A 28 -14.79 27.04 11.62
CA PRO A 28 -15.67 27.97 10.92
C PRO A 28 -15.98 29.24 11.72
N ALA A 29 -15.79 29.19 13.04
CA ALA A 29 -15.97 30.32 13.95
C ALA A 29 -14.87 30.32 15.02
N ARG A 30 -14.56 31.52 15.55
CA ARG A 30 -13.50 31.73 16.55
C ARG A 30 -14.00 31.70 17.99
N ASP A 31 -15.26 31.34 18.22
CA ASP A 31 -15.77 31.17 19.57
C ASP A 31 -15.12 29.95 20.24
N GLN A 32 -15.13 29.96 21.58
CA GLN A 32 -14.46 28.94 22.39
C GLN A 32 -15.02 27.54 22.15
N VAL A 33 -16.33 27.41 21.91
CA VAL A 33 -16.99 26.11 21.73
C VAL A 33 -16.60 25.52 20.38
N THR A 34 -16.72 26.29 19.30
CA THR A 34 -16.34 25.87 17.95
C THR A 34 -14.85 25.52 17.87
N SER A 35 -13.99 26.37 18.43
CA SER A 35 -12.55 26.15 18.43
C SER A 35 -12.15 24.91 19.25
N GLY A 36 -12.81 24.69 20.40
CA GLY A 36 -12.59 23.53 21.25
C GLY A 36 -13.02 22.22 20.57
N TYR A 37 -14.22 22.18 19.98
CA TYR A 37 -14.69 21.03 19.21
C TYR A 37 -13.76 20.73 18.02
N HIS A 38 -13.34 21.77 17.30
CA HIS A 38 -12.44 21.65 16.16
C HIS A 38 -11.06 21.09 16.54
N GLY A 39 -10.54 21.46 17.72
CA GLY A 39 -9.30 20.89 18.25
C GLY A 39 -9.37 19.38 18.40
N ASN A 40 -10.50 18.82 18.82
CA ASN A 40 -10.67 17.37 18.93
C ASN A 40 -10.63 16.66 17.56
N LEU A 41 -10.95 17.36 16.48
CA LEU A 41 -10.97 16.83 15.12
C LEU A 41 -9.61 16.92 14.42
N THR A 42 -8.90 18.04 14.57
CA THR A 42 -7.70 18.36 13.77
C THR A 42 -6.39 18.37 14.57
N ARG A 43 -6.40 18.87 15.81
CA ARG A 43 -5.21 18.96 16.67
C ARG A 43 -5.60 19.03 18.14
N ARG A 44 -5.41 17.92 18.86
CA ARG A 44 -5.61 17.89 20.31
C ARG A 44 -4.43 18.57 21.01
N GLN A 45 -4.70 19.20 22.15
CA GLN A 45 -3.69 19.88 22.96
C GLN A 45 -2.91 18.92 23.89
N ASP A 46 -3.40 17.69 24.07
CA ASP A 46 -2.82 16.66 24.94
C ASP A 46 -1.76 15.79 24.24
N GLY A 47 -1.38 16.14 23.01
CA GLY A 47 -0.40 15.40 22.22
C GLY A 47 -0.92 14.09 21.60
N GLN A 48 -2.19 13.74 21.82
CA GLN A 48 -2.81 12.57 21.18
C GLN A 48 -3.28 12.90 19.76
N PRO A 49 -3.33 11.91 18.85
CA PRO A 49 -3.91 12.10 17.53
C PRO A 49 -5.36 12.58 17.63
N ALA A 50 -5.68 13.68 16.95
CA ALA A 50 -7.06 14.12 16.75
C ALA A 50 -7.80 13.15 15.81
N ALA A 51 -9.13 13.16 15.78
CA ALA A 51 -9.92 12.16 15.06
C ALA A 51 -9.50 12.00 13.57
N PHE A 52 -9.27 13.11 12.86
CA PHE A 52 -8.83 13.06 11.46
C PHE A 52 -7.37 12.65 11.32
N ALA A 53 -6.50 13.05 12.26
CA ALA A 53 -5.10 12.61 12.25
C ALA A 53 -4.98 11.10 12.53
N TYR A 54 -5.83 10.56 13.41
CA TYR A 54 -5.92 9.12 13.67
C TYR A 54 -6.38 8.35 12.43
N GLY A 55 -7.47 8.80 11.78
CA GLY A 55 -7.94 8.19 10.53
C GLY A 55 -6.91 8.25 9.40
N ALA A 56 -6.24 9.39 9.23
CA ALA A 56 -5.15 9.53 8.26
C ALA A 56 -3.97 8.61 8.56
N GLY A 57 -3.64 8.38 9.84
CA GLY A 57 -2.61 7.42 10.21
C GLY A 57 -3.00 5.98 9.90
N HIS A 58 -4.27 5.60 10.09
CA HIS A 58 -4.77 4.28 9.75
C HIS A 58 -4.69 3.98 8.25
N VAL A 59 -5.13 4.92 7.40
CA VAL A 59 -5.05 4.76 5.94
C VAL A 59 -3.59 4.65 5.48
N GLN A 60 -2.66 5.35 6.13
CA GLN A 60 -1.23 5.24 5.82
C GLN A 60 -0.70 3.84 6.12
N VAL A 61 -1.07 3.25 7.25
CA VAL A 61 -0.67 1.88 7.61
C VAL A 61 -1.21 0.86 6.60
N GLU A 62 -2.44 1.04 6.12
CA GLU A 62 -3.01 0.19 5.08
C GLU A 62 -2.26 0.32 3.75
N LEU A 63 -1.88 1.54 3.36
CA LEU A 63 -1.06 1.78 2.18
C LEU A 63 0.30 1.10 2.28
N ASP A 64 0.98 1.24 3.41
CA ASP A 64 2.29 0.62 3.67
C ASP A 64 2.20 -0.92 3.57
N TYR A 65 1.13 -1.49 4.11
CA TYR A 65 0.87 -2.94 4.01
C TYR A 65 0.64 -3.39 2.55
N LEU A 66 -0.16 -2.66 1.78
CA LEU A 66 -0.44 -3.04 0.39
C LEU A 66 0.79 -2.91 -0.51
N ASP A 67 1.64 -1.91 -0.28
CA ASP A 67 2.91 -1.75 -0.97
C ASP A 67 3.84 -2.94 -0.72
N GLU A 68 3.97 -3.36 0.54
CA GLU A 68 4.74 -4.54 0.91
C GLU A 68 4.16 -5.84 0.30
N LEU A 69 2.83 -5.98 0.30
CA LEU A 69 2.18 -7.13 -0.30
C LEU A 69 2.39 -7.19 -1.83
N ALA A 70 2.33 -6.04 -2.50
CA ALA A 70 2.58 -5.95 -3.94
C ALA A 70 4.01 -6.40 -4.27
N LYS A 71 5.01 -5.87 -3.54
CA LYS A 71 6.43 -6.26 -3.71
C LYS A 71 6.63 -7.76 -3.56
N ARG A 72 6.10 -8.37 -2.50
CA ARG A 72 6.23 -9.81 -2.27
C ARG A 72 5.61 -10.65 -3.38
N LEU A 73 4.49 -10.21 -3.94
CA LEU A 73 3.84 -10.91 -5.05
C LEU A 73 4.63 -10.76 -6.34
N GLU A 74 5.20 -9.59 -6.61
CA GLU A 74 6.08 -9.37 -7.76
C GLU A 74 7.34 -10.24 -7.67
N ASP A 75 7.97 -10.28 -6.50
CA ASP A 75 9.15 -11.12 -6.24
C ASP A 75 8.84 -12.60 -6.45
N ALA A 76 7.73 -13.09 -5.88
CA ALA A 76 7.31 -14.48 -6.04
C ALA A 76 7.03 -14.84 -7.51
N LEU A 77 6.36 -13.95 -8.25
CA LEU A 77 6.09 -14.14 -9.69
C LEU A 77 7.37 -14.12 -10.52
N GLY A 78 8.33 -13.25 -10.16
CA GLY A 78 9.66 -13.20 -10.79
C GLY A 78 10.44 -14.49 -10.58
N ILE A 79 10.45 -15.00 -9.35
CA ILE A 79 11.10 -16.28 -9.00
C ILE A 79 10.48 -17.44 -9.79
N VAL A 80 9.15 -17.53 -9.87
CA VAL A 80 8.47 -18.58 -10.61
C VAL A 80 8.85 -18.56 -12.09
N ARG A 81 8.84 -17.38 -12.74
CA ARG A 81 9.23 -17.25 -14.15
C ARG A 81 10.69 -17.63 -14.39
N SER A 82 11.59 -17.24 -13.49
CA SER A 82 13.00 -17.62 -13.58
C SER A 82 13.18 -19.14 -13.45
N ASN A 83 12.44 -19.77 -12.54
CA ASN A 83 12.50 -21.22 -12.35
C ASN A 83 11.95 -21.97 -13.58
N GLU A 84 10.85 -21.50 -14.18
CA GLU A 84 10.30 -22.07 -15.40
C GLU A 84 11.29 -21.98 -16.58
N ALA A 85 11.94 -20.82 -16.76
CA ALA A 85 12.95 -20.63 -17.80
C ALA A 85 14.14 -21.58 -17.61
N ASN A 86 14.68 -21.68 -16.39
CA ASN A 86 15.79 -22.57 -16.07
C ASN A 86 15.43 -24.05 -16.26
N ALA A 87 14.20 -24.44 -15.90
CA ALA A 87 13.71 -25.80 -16.09
C ALA A 87 13.55 -26.13 -17.58
N GLN A 88 13.02 -25.19 -18.38
CA GLN A 88 12.92 -25.36 -19.84
C GLN A 88 14.29 -25.51 -20.49
N GLU A 89 15.27 -24.69 -20.11
CA GLU A 89 16.64 -24.77 -20.61
C GLU A 89 17.29 -26.11 -20.25
N THR A 90 17.12 -26.56 -19.00
CA THR A 90 17.65 -27.84 -18.53
C THR A 90 17.03 -29.02 -19.29
N VAL A 91 15.73 -29.02 -19.52
CA VAL A 91 15.05 -30.08 -20.28
C VAL A 91 15.47 -30.09 -21.75
N GLN A 92 15.64 -28.92 -22.38
CA GLN A 92 16.13 -28.82 -23.76
C GLN A 92 17.58 -29.34 -23.87
N GLY A 93 18.45 -28.98 -22.92
CA GLY A 93 19.83 -29.49 -22.87
C GLY A 93 19.90 -31.01 -22.62
N ALA A 94 19.02 -31.55 -21.78
CA ALA A 94 18.92 -32.99 -21.53
C ALA A 94 18.37 -33.76 -22.76
N GLY A 95 17.39 -33.19 -23.47
CA GLY A 95 16.83 -33.77 -24.69
C GLY A 95 17.81 -33.77 -25.87
N GLN A 96 18.66 -32.75 -25.98
CA GLN A 96 19.74 -32.71 -27.00
C GLN A 96 20.88 -33.70 -26.71
N SER A 97 21.18 -33.96 -25.43
CA SER A 97 22.23 -34.92 -25.03
C SER A 97 21.79 -36.39 -25.09
N SER A 98 20.49 -36.69 -25.04
CA SER A 98 19.97 -38.06 -25.16
C SER A 98 19.68 -38.52 -26.59
N GLY A 99 19.82 -37.67 -27.60
CA GLY A 99 19.54 -37.97 -29.01
C GLY A 99 20.71 -38.58 -29.80
N GLY A 100 21.84 -38.89 -29.15
CA GLY A 100 23.08 -39.31 -29.78
C GLY A 100 23.52 -40.73 -29.43
N TYR A 101 22.65 -41.73 -29.61
CA TYR A 101 23.06 -43.14 -29.71
C TYR A 101 22.16 -43.84 -30.74
N ALA A 102 22.60 -43.85 -31.99
CA ALA A 102 22.15 -44.74 -33.07
C ALA A 102 23.37 -45.15 -33.88
#